data_AF-A0A497E7A8-F1
#
_entry.id   AF-A0A497E7A8-F1
#
_cell.length_a   1.000
_cell.length_b   1.000
_cell.length_c   1.000
_cell.angle_alpha   90.00
_cell.angle_beta   90.00
_cell.angle_gamma   90.00
#
_symmetry.space_group_name_H-M   'P 1'
#
loop_
_entity.id
_entity.type
_entity.pdbx_description
1 polymer ?
#
loop_
_entity_poly.entity_id
_entity_poly.type
_entity_poly.pdbx_seq_one_letter_code
_entity_poly.pdbx_strand_id
1 'polypeptide(L)' 'SDCKPGKGYGSLTLEEVLSDHIAPLGIPAWYGSMIGHIEDKFTIPLGVEAEINADSGTIKLLEPAVV' A
#
# COMPACT_ATOMS: atom_id res chain seq x y z
N SER A 1 18.62 23.93 -11.74
CA SER A 1 18.62 22.59 -12.35
C SER A 1 19.95 21.91 -12.13
N ASP A 2 20.24 21.52 -10.89
CA ASP A 2 21.29 20.54 -10.57
C ASP A 2 21.02 20.04 -9.15
N CYS A 3 20.17 19.02 -9.02
CA CYS A 3 19.95 18.32 -7.77
C CYS A 3 20.44 16.90 -7.98
N LYS A 4 21.73 16.68 -7.71
CA LYS A 4 22.33 15.34 -7.76
C LYS A 4 22.26 14.73 -6.37
N PRO A 5 21.84 13.46 -6.22
CA PRO A 5 21.86 12.81 -4.92
C PRO A 5 23.29 12.78 -4.38
N GLY A 6 23.47 13.23 -3.13
CA GLY A 6 24.76 13.19 -2.44
C GLY A 6 25.26 11.76 -2.27
N LYS A 7 26.57 11.57 -2.11
CA LYS A 7 27.24 10.26 -2.00
C LYS A 7 26.96 9.53 -0.66
N GLY A 8 25.69 9.28 -0.35
CA GLY A 8 25.17 8.45 0.76
C GLY A 8 23.79 7.88 0.38
N TYR A 9 23.07 7.21 1.31
CA TYR A 9 21.63 6.92 1.17
C TYR A 9 20.89 8.26 0.97
N GLY A 10 20.74 8.71 -0.28
CA GLY A 10 20.41 10.09 -0.64
C GLY A 10 18.99 10.29 -1.18
N SER A 11 18.15 9.26 -1.05
CA SER A 11 16.75 9.28 -1.42
C SER A 11 15.94 8.68 -0.26
N LEU A 12 14.77 9.27 0.01
CA LEU A 12 13.83 8.71 0.97
C LEU A 12 13.47 7.27 0.59
N THR A 13 13.25 6.41 1.58
CA THR A 13 12.66 5.10 1.36
C THR A 13 11.21 5.24 0.92
N LEU A 14 10.63 4.17 0.35
CA LEU A 14 9.21 4.18 0.00
C LEU A 14 8.34 4.42 1.24
N GLU A 15 8.69 3.80 2.36
CA GLU A 15 8.00 3.97 3.64
C GLU A 15 8.06 5.41 4.15
N GLU A 16 9.22 6.07 4.02
CA GLU A 16 9.37 7.50 4.38
C GLU A 16 8.47 8.38 3.51
N VAL A 17 8.48 8.19 2.19
CA VAL A 17 7.60 8.94 1.26
C VAL A 17 6.12 8.69 1.58
N LEU A 18 5.73 7.43 1.81
CA LEU A 18 4.35 7.09 2.15
C LEU A 18 3.94 7.70 3.49
N SER A 19 4.81 7.66 4.49
CA SER A 19 4.54 8.27 5.80
C SER A 19 4.33 9.78 5.68
N ASP A 20 5.20 10.48 4.96
CA ASP A 20 5.13 11.94 4.77
C ASP A 20 3.84 12.38 4.06
N HIS A 21 3.34 11.58 3.11
CA HIS A 21 2.18 11.94 2.30
C HIS A 21 0.85 11.39 2.82
N ILE A 22 0.83 10.21 3.43
CA ILE A 22 -0.40 9.49 3.79
C ILE A 22 -0.75 9.70 5.27
N ALA A 23 0.22 9.64 6.19
CA ALA A 23 -0.05 9.75 7.62
C ALA A 23 -0.78 11.06 8.01
N PRO A 24 -0.46 12.24 7.44
CA PRO A 24 -1.15 13.49 7.78
C PRO A 24 -2.64 13.53 7.39
N LEU A 25 -3.10 12.63 6.51
CA LEU A 25 -4.50 12.59 6.09
C LEU A 25 -5.42 12.04 7.19
N GLY A 26 -4.88 11.33 8.18
CA GLY A 26 -5.67 10.70 9.25
C GLY A 26 -6.59 9.58 8.76
N ILE A 27 -6.34 9.04 7.56
CA ILE A 27 -7.10 7.93 6.97
C ILE A 27 -6.33 6.63 7.27
N PRO A 28 -7.00 5.56 7.75
CA PRO A 28 -6.34 4.27 7.98
C PRO A 28 -5.66 3.73 6.71
N ALA A 29 -4.37 3.42 6.80
CA ALA A 29 -3.58 2.90 5.70
C ALA A 29 -2.52 1.92 6.22
N TRP A 30 -2.19 0.92 5.40
CA TRP A 30 -1.18 -0.11 5.69
C TRP A 30 -0.43 -0.48 4.40
N TYR A 31 0.83 -0.91 4.52
CA TYR A 31 1.67 -1.30 3.40
C TYR A 31 2.17 -2.74 3.57
N GLY A 32 2.45 -3.42 2.45
CA GLY A 32 2.99 -4.79 2.47
C GLY A 32 1.97 -5.89 2.17
N SER A 33 0.77 -5.54 1.68
CA SER A 33 -0.17 -6.55 1.15
C SER A 33 0.39 -7.29 -0.06
N MET A 34 -0.10 -8.50 -0.32
CA MET A 34 0.35 -9.37 -1.41
C MET A 34 -0.26 -8.98 -2.78
N ILE A 35 -0.35 -7.69 -3.06
CA ILE A 35 -0.98 -7.10 -4.26
C ILE A 35 0.10 -6.34 -5.03
N GLY A 36 1.13 -7.05 -5.48
CA GLY A 36 2.30 -6.45 -6.14
C GLY A 36 3.08 -7.45 -6.98
N HIS A 37 4.25 -7.03 -7.47
CA HIS A 37 5.13 -7.86 -8.31
C HIS A 37 6.02 -8.78 -7.47
N ILE A 38 5.40 -9.61 -6.64
CA ILE A 38 6.06 -10.61 -5.78
C ILE A 38 5.72 -12.03 -6.24
N GLU A 39 6.32 -13.06 -5.65
CA GLU A 39 6.07 -14.46 -6.02
C GLU A 39 4.61 -14.85 -5.75
N ASP A 40 4.21 -14.79 -4.48
CA ASP A 40 2.85 -15.06 -4.04
C ASP A 40 1.98 -13.82 -4.15
N LYS A 41 0.90 -13.90 -4.93
CA LYS A 41 0.04 -12.74 -5.26
C LYS A 41 -1.41 -13.08 -5.03
N PHE A 42 -2.15 -12.17 -4.38
CA PHE A 42 -3.60 -12.27 -4.31
C PHE A 42 -4.24 -11.95 -5.65
N THR A 43 -5.27 -12.71 -6.02
CA THR A 43 -6.20 -12.35 -7.09
C THR A 43 -7.29 -11.48 -6.49
N ILE A 44 -7.31 -10.20 -6.83
CA ILE A 44 -8.25 -9.23 -6.27
C ILE A 44 -9.35 -8.92 -7.29
N PRO A 45 -10.63 -9.21 -6.98
CA PRO A 45 -11.74 -8.80 -7.82
C PRO A 45 -11.89 -7.27 -7.81
N LEU A 46 -12.20 -6.69 -8.95
CA LEU A 46 -12.45 -5.25 -9.09
C LEU A 46 -13.95 -4.98 -9.16
N GLY A 47 -14.40 -3.95 -8.46
CA GLY A 47 -15.79 -3.49 -8.47
C GLY A 47 -16.70 -4.13 -7.44
N VAL A 48 -16.16 -4.94 -6.51
CA VAL A 48 -16.90 -5.51 -5.37
C VAL A 48 -16.58 -4.79 -4.06
N GLU A 49 -17.51 -4.80 -3.12
CA GLU A 49 -17.32 -4.21 -1.79
C GLU A 49 -16.40 -5.08 -0.91
N ALA A 50 -15.42 -4.42 -0.27
CA ALA A 50 -14.46 -5.05 0.61
C ALA A 50 -14.18 -4.19 1.85
N GLU A 51 -13.93 -4.84 2.97
CA GLU A 51 -13.48 -4.23 4.21
C GLU A 51 -11.96 -4.38 4.35
N ILE A 52 -11.29 -3.30 4.75
CA ILE A 52 -9.85 -3.29 5.08
C ILE A 52 -9.70 -2.88 6.54
N ASN A 53 -8.93 -3.65 7.30
CA ASN A 53 -8.50 -3.27 8.64
C ASN A 53 -6.98 -3.02 8.62
N ALA A 54 -6.60 -1.74 8.70
CA ALA A 54 -5.21 -1.31 8.58
C ALA A 54 -4.35 -1.72 9.79
N ASP A 55 -4.93 -1.84 10.99
CA ASP A 55 -4.20 -2.24 12.21
C ASP A 55 -3.79 -3.72 12.17
N SER A 56 -4.65 -4.58 11.64
CA SER A 56 -4.41 -6.02 11.51
C SER A 56 -3.83 -6.43 10.14
N GLY A 57 -3.83 -5.53 9.16
CA GLY A 57 -3.37 -5.80 7.80
C GLY A 57 -4.26 -6.81 7.05
N THR A 58 -5.58 -6.74 7.22
CA THR A 58 -6.53 -7.70 6.62
C THR A 58 -7.40 -7.06 5.54
N ILE A 59 -7.78 -7.88 4.55
CA ILE A 59 -8.74 -7.54 3.49
C ILE A 59 -9.82 -8.63 3.48
N LYS A 60 -11.09 -8.24 3.52
CA LYS A 60 -12.24 -9.14 3.52
C LYS A 60 -13.23 -8.73 2.45
N LEU A 61 -13.58 -9.65 1.56
CA LEU A 61 -14.69 -9.44 0.62
C LEU A 61 -16.02 -9.52 1.38
N LEU A 62 -16.88 -8.52 1.17
CA LEU A 62 -18.19 -8.47 1.83
C LEU A 62 -19.29 -9.14 0.99
N GLU A 63 -18.98 -9.44 -0.27
CA GLU A 63 -19.87 -10.09 -1.23
C GLU A 63 -19.11 -11.08 -2.15
N PRO A 64 -19.81 -12.02 -2.80
CA PRO A 64 -19.19 -12.93 -3.76
C PRO A 64 -18.65 -12.20 -5.00
N ALA A 65 -17.46 -12.59 -5.47
CA ALA A 65 -16.87 -12.05 -6.69
C ALA A 65 -17.43 -12.65 -7.99
N VAL A 66 -18.16 -13.77 -7.87
CA VAL A 66 -18.79 -14.51 -8.98
C VAL A 66 -20.11 -15.11 -8.49
N VAL A 67 -21.06 -15.29 -9.42
CA VAL A 67 -22.38 -15.90 -9.19
C VAL A 67 -22.42 -17.35 -9.68
#